data_AF-A0A068SCK5-F1
#
_entry.id   AF-A0A068SCK5-F1
#
_cell.length_a   1.000
_cell.length_b   1.000
_cell.length_c   1.000
_cell.angle_alpha   90.00
_cell.angle_beta   90.00
_cell.angle_gamma   90.00
#
_symmetry.space_group_name_H-M   'P 1'
#
loop_
_entity.id
_entity.type
_entity.pdbx_description
1 polymer ?
#
loop_
_entity_poly.entity_id
_entity_poly.type
_entity_poly.pdbx_seq_one_letter_code
_entity_poly.pdbx_strand_id
1 'polypeptide(L)'
;MNDVLLVRETSNILLQASSIAIDDVRNDISQLKEVLSVHELHIWQLSDTKHIASLHVLLKSPSDYMAIASDLRKLLHRRGIHSATIQPEFLNDKSLSSSTSMISSRETYTDKTDTLSFKASESACLLRCEGDSCIENACCPLATNKSS
;
A
#
# COMPACT_ATOMS: atom_id res chain seq x y z
N MET A 1 5.86 -25.29 -35.22
CA MET A 1 6.89 -24.81 -34.28
C MET A 1 6.52 -23.45 -33.65
N ASN A 2 5.22 -23.08 -33.64
CA ASN A 2 4.75 -21.82 -33.05
C ASN A 2 4.00 -22.04 -31.73
N ASP A 3 3.52 -23.25 -31.47
CA ASP A 3 2.70 -23.56 -30.29
C ASP A 3 3.49 -23.47 -28.98
N VAL A 4 4.78 -23.80 -29.01
CA VAL A 4 5.68 -23.69 -27.85
C VAL A 4 5.89 -22.22 -27.44
N LEU A 5 5.91 -21.29 -28.39
CA LEU A 5 6.03 -19.85 -28.11
C LEU A 5 4.73 -19.31 -27.52
N LEU A 6 3.58 -19.74 -28.08
CA LEU A 6 2.27 -19.33 -27.58
C LEU A 6 2.03 -19.80 -26.15
N VAL A 7 2.36 -21.06 -25.82
CA VAL A 7 2.24 -21.58 -24.46
C VAL A 7 3.15 -20.83 -23.50
N ARG A 8 4.38 -20.49 -23.92
CA ARG A 8 5.31 -19.73 -23.10
C ARG A 8 4.80 -18.31 -22.80
N GLU A 9 4.37 -17.58 -23.82
CA GLU A 9 3.83 -16.22 -23.64
C GLU A 9 2.54 -16.23 -22.80
N THR A 10 1.64 -17.17 -23.07
CA THR A 10 0.40 -17.33 -22.29
C THR A 10 0.72 -17.70 -20.84
N SER A 11 1.72 -18.56 -20.60
CA SER A 11 2.13 -18.94 -19.24
C SER A 11 2.73 -17.77 -18.47
N ASN A 12 3.47 -16.86 -19.11
CA ASN A 12 4.02 -15.67 -18.45
C ASN A 12 2.91 -14.74 -17.97
N ILE A 13 1.84 -14.58 -18.77
CA ILE A 13 0.68 -13.79 -18.39
C ILE A 13 -0.06 -14.47 -17.22
N LEU A 14 -0.30 -15.78 -17.31
CA LEU A 14 -1.01 -16.54 -16.27
C LEU A 14 -0.25 -16.60 -14.95
N LEU A 15 1.07 -16.73 -15.00
CA LEU A 15 1.95 -16.80 -13.84
C LEU A 15 2.35 -15.42 -13.32
N GLN A 16 1.79 -14.34 -13.88
CA GLN A 16 2.07 -12.97 -13.47
C GLN A 16 3.56 -12.62 -13.52
N ALA A 17 4.30 -13.27 -14.43
CA ALA A 17 5.74 -13.11 -14.54
C ALA A 17 6.09 -11.70 -15.04
N SER A 18 6.98 -11.02 -14.30
CA SER A 18 7.55 -9.74 -14.72
C SER A 18 8.99 -9.93 -15.19
N SER A 19 9.40 -9.15 -16.18
CA SER A 19 10.80 -9.05 -16.62
C SER A 19 11.64 -8.10 -15.76
N ILE A 20 11.03 -7.43 -14.78
CA ILE A 20 11.69 -6.45 -13.90
C ILE A 20 12.42 -7.17 -12.77
N ALA A 21 13.68 -6.81 -12.54
CA ALA A 21 14.47 -7.29 -11.40
C ALA A 21 13.88 -6.76 -10.09
N ILE A 22 13.12 -7.60 -9.39
CA ILE A 22 12.42 -7.25 -8.14
C ILE A 22 13.42 -6.77 -7.06
N ASP A 23 14.59 -7.39 -6.98
CA ASP A 23 15.62 -7.04 -5.99
C ASP A 23 16.15 -5.61 -6.18
N ASP A 24 16.35 -5.16 -7.42
CA ASP A 24 16.78 -3.79 -7.72
C ASP A 24 15.73 -2.77 -7.28
N VAL A 25 14.46 -3.06 -7.54
CA VAL A 25 13.34 -2.20 -7.12
C VAL A 25 13.27 -2.14 -5.59
N ARG A 26 13.42 -3.28 -4.91
CA ARG A 26 13.43 -3.35 -3.44
C ARG A 26 14.59 -2.57 -2.83
N ASN A 27 15.78 -2.68 -3.42
CA ASN A 27 16.97 -1.95 -2.98
C ASN A 27 16.80 -0.44 -3.15
N ASP A 28 16.26 0.01 -4.29
CA ASP A 28 15.99 1.43 -4.53
C ASP A 28 14.98 1.99 -3.53
N ILE A 29 13.90 1.25 -3.25
CA ILE A 29 12.89 1.69 -2.27
C ILE A 29 13.48 1.80 -0.87
N SER A 30 14.35 0.85 -0.50
CA SER A 30 14.99 0.81 0.82
C SER A 30 15.96 1.97 1.07
N GLN A 31 16.38 2.70 0.03
CA GLN A 31 17.21 3.91 0.15
C GLN A 31 16.41 5.15 0.57
N LEU A 32 15.07 5.09 0.54
CA LEU A 32 14.23 6.20 1.01
C LEU A 32 14.22 6.25 2.55
N LYS A 33 14.73 7.35 3.10
CA LYS A 33 14.98 7.55 4.55
C LYS A 33 13.80 7.27 5.49
N GLU A 34 12.58 7.46 5.01
CA GLU A 34 11.36 7.30 5.80
C GLU A 34 10.69 5.92 5.65
N VAL A 35 11.20 5.07 4.77
CA VAL A 35 10.79 3.67 4.63
C VAL A 35 11.62 2.82 5.59
N LEU A 36 10.95 2.13 6.51
CA LEU A 36 11.60 1.24 7.47
C LEU A 36 11.80 -0.17 6.88
N SER A 37 10.83 -0.65 6.10
CA SER A 37 10.85 -1.98 5.50
C SER A 37 9.86 -2.05 4.33
N VAL A 38 10.11 -2.97 3.40
CA VAL A 38 9.17 -3.38 2.36
C VAL A 38 8.86 -4.85 2.59
N HIS A 39 7.65 -5.22 2.98
CA HIS A 39 7.37 -6.62 3.33
C HIS A 39 7.01 -7.45 2.11
N GLU A 40 6.09 -6.92 1.30
CA GLU A 40 5.62 -7.57 0.09
C GLU A 40 5.85 -6.61 -1.08
N LEU A 41 6.51 -7.09 -2.13
CA LEU A 41 6.65 -6.40 -3.40
C LEU A 41 6.32 -7.41 -4.49
N HIS A 42 5.18 -7.20 -5.13
CA HIS A 42 4.73 -8.02 -6.24
C HIS A 42 4.67 -7.14 -7.48
N ILE A 43 5.33 -7.57 -8.55
CA ILE A 43 5.33 -6.91 -9.85
C ILE A 43 4.83 -7.92 -10.86
N TRP A 44 3.82 -7.55 -11.62
CA TRP A 44 3.27 -8.37 -12.68
C TRP A 44 3.06 -7.57 -13.95
N GLN A 45 2.92 -8.29 -15.04
CA GLN A 45 2.68 -7.72 -16.35
C GLN A 45 1.18 -7.84 -16.69
N LEU A 46 0.52 -6.70 -16.95
CA LEU A 46 -0.88 -6.65 -17.41
C LEU A 46 -0.96 -6.80 -18.94
N SER A 47 0.01 -6.25 -19.66
CA SER A 47 0.14 -6.36 -21.12
C SER A 47 1.61 -6.20 -21.53
N ASP A 48 1.94 -6.39 -22.80
CA ASP A 48 3.30 -6.26 -23.35
C ASP A 48 4.05 -4.99 -22.92
N THR A 49 3.31 -3.91 -22.68
CA THR A 49 3.85 -2.58 -22.36
C THR A 49 3.52 -2.10 -20.95
N LYS A 50 2.65 -2.79 -20.19
CA LYS A 50 2.16 -2.30 -18.90
C LYS A 50 2.52 -3.26 -17.77
N HIS A 51 3.42 -2.79 -16.92
CA HIS A 51 3.72 -3.41 -15.64
C HIS A 51 2.96 -2.72 -14.52
N ILE A 52 2.46 -3.53 -13.58
CA ILE A 52 1.76 -3.10 -12.38
C ILE A 52 2.49 -3.66 -11.17
N ALA A 53 2.54 -2.90 -10.09
CA ALA A 53 3.06 -3.37 -8.81
C ALA A 53 2.03 -3.25 -7.68
N SER A 54 2.17 -4.12 -6.69
CA SER A 54 1.58 -3.96 -5.38
C SER A 54 2.69 -4.10 -4.35
N LEU A 55 2.73 -3.17 -3.39
CA LEU A 55 3.71 -3.23 -2.33
C LEU A 55 3.18 -2.74 -0.99
N HIS A 56 3.73 -3.32 0.06
CA HIS A 56 3.52 -2.93 1.45
C HIS A 56 4.78 -2.27 1.98
N VAL A 57 4.64 -1.02 2.43
CA VAL A 57 5.75 -0.22 2.95
C VAL A 57 5.50 0.12 4.41
N LEU A 58 6.44 -0.26 5.28
CA LEU A 58 6.42 0.12 6.68
C LEU A 58 7.01 1.51 6.83
N LEU A 59 6.24 2.44 7.40
CA LEU A 59 6.60 3.84 7.60
C LEU A 59 6.60 4.17 9.09
N LYS A 60 7.34 5.23 9.47
CA LYS A 60 7.39 5.72 10.86
C LYS A 60 6.11 6.42 11.29
N SER A 61 5.51 7.22 10.41
CA SER A 61 4.38 8.09 10.72
C SER A 61 3.42 8.21 9.53
N PRO A 62 2.10 8.26 9.76
CA PRO A 62 1.11 8.56 8.71
C PRO A 62 1.27 9.92 8.05
N SER A 63 1.88 10.90 8.73
CA SER A 63 2.03 12.29 8.24
C SER A 63 2.79 12.37 6.91
N ASP A 64 3.75 11.49 6.71
CA ASP A 64 4.72 11.58 5.61
C ASP A 64 4.31 10.69 4.43
N TYR A 65 3.26 9.89 4.61
CA TYR A 65 2.82 8.88 3.63
C TYR A 65 2.60 9.48 2.24
N MET A 66 1.94 10.63 2.12
CA MET A 66 1.63 11.19 0.79
C MET A 66 2.87 11.61 0.01
N ALA A 67 3.85 12.23 0.68
CA ALA A 67 5.11 12.59 0.06
C ALA A 67 5.88 11.33 -0.38
N ILE A 68 5.98 10.35 0.51
CA ILE A 68 6.66 9.09 0.26
C ILE A 68 5.98 8.31 -0.87
N ALA A 69 4.64 8.25 -0.89
CA ALA A 69 3.88 7.60 -1.94
C ALA A 69 4.08 8.28 -3.30
N SER A 70 4.22 9.62 -3.33
CA SER A 70 4.56 10.35 -4.55
C SER A 70 5.96 9.98 -5.05
N ASP A 71 6.95 9.94 -4.17
CA ASP A 71 8.33 9.60 -4.54
C ASP A 71 8.50 8.13 -4.94
N LEU A 72 7.81 7.22 -4.26
CA LEU A 72 7.70 5.81 -4.63
C LEU A 72 7.09 5.66 -6.03
N ARG A 73 5.98 6.34 -6.33
CA ARG A 73 5.37 6.30 -7.67
C ARG A 73 6.34 6.76 -8.74
N LYS A 74 7.09 7.85 -8.51
CA LYS A 74 8.11 8.33 -9.46
C LYS A 74 9.23 7.32 -9.66
N LEU A 75 9.69 6.69 -8.58
CA LEU A 75 10.74 5.67 -8.61
C LEU A 75 10.30 4.44 -9.41
N LEU A 76 9.12 3.91 -9.09
CA LEU A 76 8.52 2.76 -9.78
C LEU A 76 8.31 3.07 -11.28
N HIS A 77 7.87 4.29 -11.59
CA HIS A 77 7.70 4.73 -12.97
C HIS A 77 9.02 4.75 -13.76
N ARG A 78 10.13 5.19 -13.16
CA ARG A 78 11.47 5.11 -13.78
C ARG A 78 11.93 3.67 -14.03
N ARG A 79 11.43 2.72 -13.25
CA ARG A 79 11.68 1.27 -13.41
C ARG A 79 10.71 0.59 -14.39
N GLY A 80 9.85 1.36 -15.08
CA GLY A 80 8.91 0.85 -16.08
C GLY A 80 7.58 0.35 -15.51
N ILE A 81 7.32 0.59 -14.22
CA ILE A 81 6.08 0.22 -13.54
C ILE A 81 5.12 1.40 -13.64
N HIS A 82 4.05 1.23 -14.41
CA HIS A 82 3.15 2.33 -14.79
C HIS A 82 2.09 2.60 -13.72
N SER A 83 1.63 1.55 -13.05
CA SER A 83 0.64 1.64 -11.98
C SER A 83 1.13 0.88 -10.75
N ALA A 84 0.91 1.43 -9.57
CA ALA A 84 1.27 0.78 -8.33
C ALA A 84 0.22 1.00 -7.24
N THR A 85 -0.13 -0.07 -6.51
CA THR A 85 -0.88 0.03 -5.25
C THR A 85 0.11 -0.01 -4.09
N ILE A 86 0.19 1.10 -3.34
CA ILE A 86 1.10 1.25 -2.20
C ILE A 86 0.25 1.18 -0.94
N GLN A 87 0.43 0.14 -0.15
CA GLN A 87 -0.23 0.00 1.15
C GLN A 87 0.75 0.42 2.26
N PRO A 88 0.46 1.50 3.01
CA PRO A 88 1.27 1.87 4.15
C PRO A 88 0.95 0.99 5.35
N GLU A 89 2.00 0.53 6.02
CA GLU A 89 1.96 -0.09 7.33
C GLU A 89 2.67 0.84 8.31
N PHE A 90 2.24 0.87 9.57
CA PHE A 90 2.84 1.69 10.62
C PHE A 90 3.15 0.82 11.83
N LEU A 91 4.18 1.19 12.59
CA LEU A 91 4.45 0.57 13.87
C LEU A 91 3.31 0.91 14.83
N ASN A 92 2.39 -0.03 15.02
CA ASN A 92 1.45 0.03 16.14
C ASN A 92 2.20 -0.39 17.40
N ASP A 93 2.05 0.36 18.50
CA ASP A 93 2.70 0.14 19.80
C ASP A 93 2.32 -1.21 20.48
N LYS A 94 1.68 -2.13 19.75
CA LYS A 94 1.23 -3.45 20.20
C LYS A 94 1.73 -4.64 19.37
N SER A 95 2.48 -4.43 18.29
CA SER A 95 2.91 -5.54 17.40
C SER A 95 4.32 -6.09 17.65
N LEU A 96 4.96 -5.72 18.76
CA LEU A 96 6.14 -6.42 19.27
C LEU A 96 5.75 -7.52 20.28
N SER A 97 4.94 -8.49 19.84
CA SER A 97 4.93 -9.80 20.48
C SER A 97 4.92 -10.90 19.42
N SER A 98 6.08 -11.54 19.32
CA SER A 98 6.35 -12.70 18.49
C SER A 98 5.34 -13.83 18.72
N SER A 99 4.98 -14.48 17.61
CA SER A 99 4.65 -15.90 17.45
C SER A 99 4.44 -16.72 18.73
N THR A 100 3.20 -17.15 19.02
CA THR A 100 2.85 -18.47 19.61
C THR A 100 1.31 -18.65 19.61
N SER A 101 0.86 -19.67 18.86
CA SER A 101 -0.38 -20.47 18.93
C SER A 101 -1.69 -19.92 19.54
N MET A 102 -2.79 -20.25 18.83
CA MET A 102 -4.17 -20.25 19.30
C MET A 102 -4.34 -20.77 20.75
N ILE A 103 -5.27 -20.15 21.51
CA ILE A 103 -6.43 -20.79 22.16
C ILE A 103 -7.33 -19.70 22.79
N SER A 104 -8.60 -19.74 22.39
CA SER A 104 -9.85 -19.41 23.09
C SER A 104 -9.80 -18.70 24.46
N SER A 105 -10.49 -17.56 24.55
CA SER A 105 -11.51 -17.36 25.60
C SER A 105 -12.46 -16.22 25.25
N ARG A 106 -13.62 -16.63 24.74
CA ARG A 106 -14.97 -16.10 25.02
C ARG A 106 -15.00 -15.04 26.13
N GLU A 107 -15.32 -13.80 25.78
CA GLU A 107 -15.95 -12.88 26.72
C GLU A 107 -17.32 -12.45 26.21
N THR A 108 -18.23 -12.48 27.18
CA THR A 108 -19.67 -12.52 27.04
C THR A 108 -20.23 -11.12 26.84
N TYR A 109 -21.26 -11.05 26.00
CA TYR A 109 -22.18 -9.95 25.82
C TYR A 109 -22.60 -9.28 27.14
N THR A 110 -22.37 -7.98 27.29
CA THR A 110 -23.23 -7.09 28.11
C THR A 110 -23.44 -5.77 27.39
N ASP A 111 -24.61 -5.65 26.78
CA ASP A 111 -25.25 -4.39 26.42
C ASP A 111 -25.51 -3.57 27.69
N LYS A 112 -24.98 -2.33 27.73
CA LYS A 112 -25.54 -1.14 28.41
C LYS A 112 -24.59 0.06 28.30
N THR A 113 -24.98 0.97 27.41
CA THR A 113 -24.89 2.43 27.53
C THR A 113 -23.74 3.01 28.36
N ASP A 114 -22.67 3.44 27.68
CA ASP A 114 -21.95 4.66 28.03
C ASP A 114 -21.27 5.25 26.80
N THR A 115 -21.91 6.30 26.28
CA THR A 115 -21.44 7.14 25.18
C THR A 115 -20.30 8.02 25.68
N LEU A 116 -19.04 7.56 25.63
CA LEU A 116 -17.89 8.45 25.78
C LEU A 116 -16.65 7.99 24.98
N SER A 117 -16.45 8.72 23.88
CA SER A 117 -15.17 9.24 23.39
C SER A 117 -14.14 8.24 22.84
N PHE A 118 -14.45 7.67 21.67
CA PHE A 118 -13.41 7.47 20.68
C PHE A 118 -12.97 8.85 20.19
N LYS A 119 -11.96 9.43 20.86
CA LYS A 119 -11.43 10.75 20.51
C LYS A 119 -11.01 10.72 19.04
N ALA A 120 -11.68 11.56 18.27
CA ALA A 120 -11.43 11.81 16.87
C ALA A 120 -9.93 12.08 16.60
N SER A 121 -9.22 11.04 16.16
CA SER A 121 -7.95 11.14 15.43
C SER A 121 -7.71 9.91 14.55
N GLU A 122 -8.78 9.27 14.06
CA GLU A 122 -8.69 8.11 13.15
C GLU A 122 -9.56 8.26 11.89
N SER A 123 -10.20 9.41 11.70
CA SER A 123 -11.06 9.70 10.54
C SER A 123 -10.48 10.73 9.58
N ALA A 124 -9.16 10.93 9.59
CA ALA A 124 -8.48 11.73 8.57
C ALA A 124 -7.99 10.78 7.46
N CYS A 125 -8.61 10.88 6.28
CA CYS A 125 -8.13 10.16 5.10
C CYS A 125 -6.70 10.64 4.77
N LEU A 126 -5.74 9.70 4.74
CA LEU A 126 -4.36 10.03 4.42
C LEU A 126 -4.16 10.40 2.95
N LEU A 127 -5.10 10.03 2.07
CA LEU A 127 -5.08 10.43 0.66
C LEU A 127 -5.40 11.91 0.53
N ARG A 128 -4.37 12.75 0.39
CA ARG A 128 -4.51 14.17 0.10
C ARG A 128 -4.58 14.40 -1.40
N CYS A 129 -5.50 15.27 -1.81
CA CYS A 129 -5.61 15.70 -3.19
C CYS A 129 -4.52 16.75 -3.51
N GLU A 130 -3.64 16.44 -4.46
CA GLU A 130 -2.71 17.41 -5.05
C GLU A 130 -3.35 17.96 -6.34
N GLY A 131 -4.18 19.01 -6.20
CA GLY A 131 -4.86 19.69 -7.30
C GLY A 131 -6.38 19.49 -7.32
N ASP A 132 -7.05 20.26 -8.18
CA ASP A 132 -8.52 20.35 -8.19
C ASP A 132 -9.18 19.14 -8.88
N SER A 133 -8.47 18.44 -9.77
CA SER A 133 -9.03 17.38 -10.62
C SER A 133 -9.43 16.10 -9.88
N CYS A 134 -8.93 15.88 -8.65
CA CYS A 134 -9.28 14.70 -7.85
C CYS A 134 -10.41 14.95 -6.85
N ILE A 135 -10.84 16.20 -6.67
CA ILE A 135 -11.91 16.55 -5.72
C ILE A 135 -13.25 15.97 -6.16
N GLU A 136 -13.55 16.02 -7.47
CA GLU A 136 -14.79 15.49 -8.04
C GLU A 136 -14.91 13.96 -7.92
N ASN A 137 -13.79 13.26 -7.71
CA ASN A 137 -13.72 11.81 -7.57
C ASN A 137 -13.31 11.35 -6.16
N ALA A 138 -13.40 12.24 -5.17
CA ALA A 138 -13.00 11.93 -3.81
C ALA A 138 -14.03 11.01 -3.13
N CYS A 139 -13.56 9.85 -2.64
CA CYS A 139 -14.39 8.95 -1.82
C CYS A 139 -14.58 9.46 -0.38
N CYS A 140 -13.78 10.42 0.08
CA CYS A 140 -13.79 10.93 1.44
C CYS A 140 -14.25 12.39 1.50
N PRO A 141 -15.02 12.79 2.53
CA PRO A 141 -15.42 14.17 2.71
C PRO A 141 -14.18 15.05 2.94
N LEU A 142 -14.13 16.20 2.26
CA LEU A 142 -13.05 17.16 2.43
C LEU A 142 -12.99 17.63 3.89
N ALA A 143 -11.81 17.58 4.50
CA ALA A 143 -11.61 18.08 5.85
C ALA A 143 -11.90 19.59 5.87
N THR A 144 -13.07 19.96 6.34
CA THR A 144 -13.41 21.36 6.60
C THR A 144 -12.66 21.79 7.85
N ASN A 145 -11.60 22.58 7.67
CA ASN A 145 -11.05 23.35 8.78
C ASN A 145 -12.14 24.32 9.22
N LYS A 146 -12.89 24.00 10.28
CA LYS A 146 -13.72 24.96 10.99
C LYS A 146 -12.79 26.03 11.55
N SER A 147 -12.59 27.12 10.82
CA SER A 147 -12.16 28.39 11.37
C SER A 147 -13.28 28.89 12.29
N SER A 148 -13.12 28.69 13.59
CA SER A 148 -13.80 29.49 14.61
C SER A 148 -13.13 30.85 14.71
#